data_AF-A0A8C7K1L4-F1
#
_entry.id   AF-A0A8C7K1L4-F1
#
_cell.length_a   1.000
_cell.length_b   1.000
_cell.length_c   1.000
_cell.angle_alpha   90.00
_cell.angle_beta   90.00
_cell.angle_gamma   90.00
#
_symmetry.space_group_name_H-M   'P 1'
#
loop_
_entity.id
_entity.type
_entity.pdbx_description
1 polymer ?
#
loop_
_entity_poly.entity_id
_entity_poly.type
_entity_poly.pdbx_seq_one_letter_code
_entity_poly.pdbx_strand_id
1 'polypeptide(L)'
;MVTHSLSNTTSLLHLSVIPPSSIPPSSLPNPSFIPPSSNPPSLIPPSIPSLHPSLIHLSLIHPSLPHPSLPPSLPPSLPPSLPPSLPPSHLSIPSLHPISPSLIPPSHLSIPPSLIHPSLPSLHPSGNAAVVKPSEVSSHSAKVMEELLPLYLDKELYPVVCGGVSETQELLRQRFDHIFYTGNSTVGKLVMEAAARHLTPVTLELGGKSPCYIDKDVDLRVACRRITWGKFVNCGQTCIAPDYILCEPSIQNRVVEEIRKCITEFYTDDPKTFEDYGRIINQRHFQRVMSLLEGSTVAIGGDSDQSQCYIAPTVLKDVTGGSKVMQEEIFGPLLPIVTVSGVDEAIQFINEREKPLALYVFSPDNKLIRRVIAETSSGALVANDCLVHFTVSALPFGGVGNSGMGRYHSQHGFDQLSHLRACLIKKLNLEDANAMRYPPHTAKKLGWARFFLLKQVNLRRLRRMALLALFSAMAAFIVQRFLR
;
A
#
# COMPACT_ATOMS: atom_id res chain seq x y z
N MET A 1 32.65 29.75 -22.60
CA MET A 1 33.02 31.18 -22.47
C MET A 1 31.85 31.99 -23.01
N VAL A 2 31.47 33.05 -22.29
CA VAL A 2 30.40 34.05 -22.60
C VAL A 2 28.96 33.53 -22.35
N THR A 3 28.27 33.73 -21.22
CA THR A 3 27.87 34.87 -20.35
C THR A 3 26.50 35.50 -20.68
N HIS A 4 25.56 35.31 -19.73
CA HIS A 4 24.58 36.24 -19.11
C HIS A 4 23.92 37.41 -19.88
N SER A 5 22.58 37.52 -19.70
CA SER A 5 21.81 38.66 -19.11
C SER A 5 20.34 38.57 -19.59
N LEU A 6 19.28 38.34 -18.80
CA LEU A 6 18.61 39.12 -17.74
C LEU A 6 18.12 40.53 -18.13
N SER A 7 16.78 40.70 -18.17
CA SER A 7 15.99 41.86 -17.68
C SER A 7 14.48 41.54 -17.84
N ASN A 8 13.67 41.32 -16.80
CA ASN A 8 13.05 42.24 -15.82
C ASN A 8 11.94 43.16 -16.35
N THR A 9 10.75 43.01 -15.74
CA THR A 9 9.75 44.06 -15.42
C THR A 9 8.89 43.55 -14.25
N THR A 10 9.26 43.81 -13.00
CA THR A 10 8.86 44.91 -12.10
C THR A 10 7.37 44.94 -11.72
N SER A 11 7.10 44.72 -10.43
CA SER A 11 6.16 45.53 -9.62
C SER A 11 6.45 45.32 -8.13
N LEU A 12 6.99 46.37 -7.52
CA LEU A 12 7.05 46.62 -6.08
C LEU A 12 5.78 47.38 -5.69
N LEU A 13 5.13 47.02 -4.57
CA LEU A 13 4.43 47.98 -3.69
C LEU A 13 4.12 47.34 -2.32
N HIS A 14 4.86 47.86 -1.33
CA HIS A 14 4.44 48.36 -0.01
C HIS A 14 3.70 47.47 1.02
N LEU A 15 4.33 47.46 2.20
CA LEU A 15 3.81 47.10 3.53
C LEU A 15 2.43 47.68 3.86
N SER A 16 1.66 46.93 4.66
CA SER A 16 0.85 47.48 5.76
C SER A 16 0.63 46.42 6.85
N VAL A 17 1.19 46.69 8.04
CA VAL A 17 0.86 46.06 9.32
C VAL A 17 -0.23 46.90 9.96
N ILE A 18 -1.35 46.31 10.40
CA ILE A 18 -2.32 46.92 11.33
C ILE A 18 -2.78 45.86 12.36
N PRO A 19 -2.90 46.21 13.67
CA PRO A 19 -3.13 45.28 14.80
C PRO A 19 -4.64 45.17 15.18
N PRO A 20 -5.03 44.41 16.23
CA PRO A 20 -6.39 43.88 16.38
C PRO A 20 -7.36 44.83 17.11
N SER A 21 -8.64 44.76 16.74
CA SER A 21 -9.79 45.35 17.46
C SER A 21 -11.03 44.51 17.12
N SER A 22 -11.51 43.65 18.02
CA SER A 22 -12.57 43.90 19.04
C SER A 22 -13.99 44.02 18.47
N ILE A 23 -14.98 43.50 19.25
CA ILE A 23 -16.48 43.62 19.17
C ILE A 23 -17.22 42.25 18.99
N PRO A 24 -18.33 41.92 19.68
CA PRO A 24 -18.57 41.66 21.13
C PRO A 24 -19.32 40.29 21.33
N PRO A 25 -19.88 39.92 22.50
CA PRO A 25 -20.52 38.61 22.68
C PRO A 25 -22.02 38.64 22.34
N SER A 26 -22.54 37.64 21.61
CA SER A 26 -23.98 37.45 21.43
C SER A 26 -24.40 36.00 21.68
N SER A 27 -24.99 35.80 22.86
CA SER A 27 -26.16 34.96 23.16
C SER A 27 -26.30 33.59 22.47
N LEU A 28 -25.90 32.54 23.18
CA LEU A 28 -26.43 31.18 23.02
C LEU A 28 -27.83 31.07 23.66
N PRO A 29 -28.81 30.41 23.02
CA PRO A 29 -29.87 29.71 23.74
C PRO A 29 -29.48 28.24 23.95
N ASN A 30 -29.57 27.79 25.19
CA ASN A 30 -29.58 26.37 25.57
C ASN A 30 -30.68 25.61 24.81
N PRO A 31 -30.41 24.40 24.29
CA PRO A 31 -31.43 23.38 24.18
C PRO A 31 -31.33 22.41 25.36
N SER A 32 -32.45 22.37 26.08
CA SER A 32 -32.83 21.44 27.13
C SER A 32 -32.62 19.97 26.76
N PHE A 33 -32.13 19.22 27.75
CA PHE A 33 -32.12 17.76 27.85
C PHE A 33 -33.52 17.17 27.58
N ILE A 34 -33.59 16.16 26.71
CA ILE A 34 -34.73 15.22 26.59
C ILE A 34 -34.19 13.81 26.91
N PRO A 35 -34.77 13.06 27.85
CA PRO A 35 -34.29 11.72 28.23
C PRO A 35 -34.78 10.65 27.25
N PRO A 36 -34.12 9.46 27.19
CA PRO A 36 -34.38 8.48 26.15
C PRO A 36 -35.62 7.62 26.49
N SER A 37 -36.54 7.49 25.53
CA SER A 37 -37.60 6.47 25.57
C SER A 37 -37.40 5.43 24.47
N SER A 38 -37.12 4.20 24.90
CA SER A 38 -37.50 2.89 24.35
C SER A 38 -37.92 2.74 22.86
N ASN A 39 -37.14 1.92 22.13
CA ASN A 39 -37.38 1.12 20.89
C ASN A 39 -38.82 1.07 20.33
N PRO A 40 -39.08 1.05 18.99
CA PRO A 40 -38.57 0.04 18.01
C PRO A 40 -38.48 0.57 16.53
N PRO A 41 -38.48 -0.22 15.43
CA PRO A 41 -38.01 -1.58 15.13
C PRO A 41 -36.85 -1.62 14.10
N SER A 42 -36.29 -2.82 13.91
CA SER A 42 -35.31 -3.20 12.89
C SER A 42 -35.76 -2.86 11.46
N LEU A 43 -35.15 -1.84 10.87
CA LEU A 43 -35.11 -1.64 9.43
C LEU A 43 -33.67 -1.90 8.99
N ILE A 44 -33.46 -3.04 8.32
CA ILE A 44 -32.25 -3.27 7.52
C ILE A 44 -32.32 -2.27 6.37
N PRO A 45 -31.45 -1.25 6.29
CA PRO A 45 -31.42 -0.39 5.12
C PRO A 45 -30.84 -1.21 3.95
N PRO A 46 -31.35 -1.01 2.72
CA PRO A 46 -30.78 -1.60 1.53
C PRO A 46 -29.32 -1.18 1.39
N SER A 47 -28.52 -2.10 0.86
CA SER A 47 -27.09 -1.97 0.53
C SER A 47 -26.70 -0.56 0.10
N ILE A 48 -25.96 0.14 0.96
CA ILE A 48 -25.25 1.37 0.60
C ILE A 48 -24.29 1.01 -0.54
N PRO A 49 -24.36 1.66 -1.71
CA PRO A 49 -23.38 1.48 -2.78
C PRO A 49 -22.00 1.79 -2.19
N SER A 50 -21.11 0.81 -2.23
CA SER A 50 -19.74 0.97 -1.75
C SER A 50 -19.06 2.04 -2.59
N LEU A 51 -18.85 3.23 -2.02
CA LEU A 51 -17.88 4.21 -2.50
C LEU A 51 -16.50 3.55 -2.43
N HIS A 52 -16.10 2.89 -3.51
CA HIS A 52 -14.77 2.30 -3.60
C HIS A 52 -13.77 3.47 -3.73
N PRO A 53 -12.78 3.60 -2.84
CA PRO A 53 -11.85 4.72 -2.83
C PRO A 53 -10.80 4.53 -3.93
N SER A 54 -11.23 4.66 -5.18
CA SER A 54 -10.36 4.71 -6.33
C SER A 54 -10.56 6.09 -6.91
N LEU A 55 -9.81 7.07 -6.39
CA LEU A 55 -9.36 8.27 -7.07
C LEU A 55 -8.42 9.06 -6.14
N ILE A 56 -7.17 9.13 -6.60
CA ILE A 56 -6.02 9.93 -6.14
C ILE A 56 -6.18 10.59 -4.78
N HIS A 57 -5.55 10.02 -3.76
CA HIS A 57 -5.46 10.62 -2.43
C HIS A 57 -4.00 10.91 -2.10
N LEU A 58 -3.76 12.11 -1.60
CA LEU A 58 -2.48 12.50 -1.04
C LEU A 58 -2.70 12.78 0.46
N SER A 59 -2.01 12.03 1.30
CA SER A 59 -1.96 12.28 2.75
C SER A 59 -0.55 12.72 3.10
N LEU A 60 -0.42 13.90 3.71
CA LEU A 60 0.87 14.54 3.97
C LEU A 60 1.05 14.75 5.46
N ILE A 61 2.13 14.23 6.04
CA ILE A 61 2.36 14.29 7.49
C ILE A 61 3.24 15.48 7.83
N HIS A 62 2.75 16.40 8.66
CA HIS A 62 3.42 17.68 8.96
C HIS A 62 4.15 17.67 10.33
N PRO A 63 5.27 18.41 10.50
CA PRO A 63 5.89 18.62 11.80
C PRO A 63 5.14 19.66 12.65
N SER A 64 4.63 19.24 13.82
CA SER A 64 4.33 20.00 15.06
C SER A 64 3.40 21.24 15.08
N LEU A 65 2.49 21.25 16.07
CA LEU A 65 2.02 22.41 16.86
C LEU A 65 2.28 22.10 18.37
N PRO A 66 2.66 23.07 19.23
CA PRO A 66 3.08 22.79 20.61
C PRO A 66 1.93 22.87 21.62
N HIS A 67 1.72 21.86 22.48
CA HIS A 67 1.04 21.98 23.81
C HIS A 67 1.16 20.68 24.68
N PRO A 68 0.81 20.69 26.00
CA PRO A 68 1.67 20.15 27.06
C PRO A 68 1.36 18.71 27.52
N SER A 69 2.44 18.01 27.89
CA SER A 69 2.60 16.84 28.79
C SER A 69 1.46 15.79 28.90
N LEU A 70 1.75 14.58 28.40
CA LEU A 70 0.90 13.37 28.46
C LEU A 70 1.74 12.09 28.76
N PRO A 71 1.11 10.96 29.18
CA PRO A 71 1.72 9.83 29.92
C PRO A 71 2.40 8.79 29.00
N PRO A 72 3.00 7.67 29.51
CA PRO A 72 4.06 6.96 28.79
C PRO A 72 3.54 6.10 27.62
N SER A 73 4.40 5.96 26.62
CA SER A 73 4.28 5.18 25.38
C SER A 73 3.76 3.75 25.54
N LEU A 74 3.11 3.22 24.49
CA LEU A 74 2.82 1.79 24.32
C LEU A 74 4.06 0.93 24.62
N PRO A 75 3.91 -0.23 25.30
CA PRO A 75 5.05 -1.03 25.71
C PRO A 75 5.78 -1.60 24.48
N PRO A 76 7.12 -1.59 24.48
CA PRO A 76 7.92 -2.08 23.36
C PRO A 76 7.76 -3.59 23.17
N SER A 77 7.72 -4.03 21.92
CA SER A 77 7.78 -5.46 21.56
C SER A 77 9.22 -5.98 21.66
N LEU A 78 9.41 -7.18 22.21
CA LEU A 78 10.72 -7.82 22.30
C LEU A 78 11.18 -8.32 20.92
N PRO A 79 12.43 -8.05 20.50
CA PRO A 79 12.93 -8.54 19.21
C PRO A 79 13.12 -10.06 19.21
N PRO A 80 13.03 -10.73 18.04
CA PRO A 80 13.50 -12.10 17.89
C PRO A 80 15.00 -12.17 18.22
N SER A 81 15.38 -13.24 18.93
CA SER A 81 16.67 -13.44 19.61
C SER A 81 17.91 -12.92 18.86
N LEU A 82 18.71 -12.11 19.57
CA LEU A 82 20.02 -11.58 19.15
C LEU A 82 21.02 -12.70 18.79
N PRO A 83 22.00 -12.43 17.90
CA PRO A 83 23.17 -13.30 17.73
C PRO A 83 23.94 -13.44 19.05
N PRO A 84 24.62 -14.58 19.30
CA PRO A 84 25.24 -14.94 20.58
C PRO A 84 26.45 -14.09 21.01
N SER A 85 26.76 -13.00 20.29
CA SER A 85 27.90 -12.12 20.53
C SER A 85 27.65 -11.02 21.56
N LEU A 86 26.44 -10.89 22.11
CA LEU A 86 26.08 -9.89 23.12
C LEU A 86 25.81 -10.56 24.49
N PRO A 87 26.49 -10.16 25.57
CA PRO A 87 26.26 -10.73 26.89
C PRO A 87 24.86 -10.37 27.44
N PRO A 88 24.32 -11.17 28.38
CA PRO A 88 22.91 -11.14 28.81
C PRO A 88 22.46 -9.90 29.61
N SER A 89 23.31 -8.87 29.76
CA SER A 89 23.00 -7.66 30.53
C SER A 89 22.53 -6.47 29.67
N HIS A 90 22.22 -6.69 28.39
CA HIS A 90 21.82 -5.64 27.45
C HIS A 90 20.32 -5.67 27.18
N LEU A 91 19.64 -4.58 27.53
CA LEU A 91 18.25 -4.36 27.15
C LEU A 91 18.26 -3.72 25.75
N SER A 92 17.82 -4.48 24.76
CA SER A 92 17.59 -3.99 23.40
C SER A 92 16.10 -3.70 23.27
N ILE A 93 15.73 -2.43 23.19
CA ILE A 93 14.34 -2.00 23.08
C ILE A 93 14.16 -1.35 21.71
N PRO A 94 13.33 -1.91 20.81
CA PRO A 94 12.80 -1.13 19.71
C PRO A 94 11.80 -0.12 20.28
N SER A 95 12.01 1.18 20.07
CA SER A 95 11.00 2.20 20.39
C SER A 95 10.36 2.70 19.10
N LEU A 96 9.04 2.69 19.08
CA LEU A 96 8.22 3.22 18.00
C LEU A 96 7.89 4.67 18.32
N HIS A 97 8.21 5.58 17.40
CA HIS A 97 7.82 6.97 17.47
C HIS A 97 7.04 7.34 16.20
N PRO A 98 6.06 8.26 16.27
CA PRO A 98 5.54 8.89 15.06
C PRO A 98 6.70 9.49 14.25
N ILE A 99 6.55 9.58 12.93
CA ILE A 99 7.55 10.27 12.10
C ILE A 99 7.57 11.77 12.47
N SER A 100 6.42 12.33 12.88
CA SER A 100 6.29 13.68 13.46
C SER A 100 5.95 13.63 14.96
N PRO A 101 6.80 14.16 15.88
CA PRO A 101 6.62 13.97 17.31
C PRO A 101 5.47 14.79 17.90
N SER A 102 4.29 14.16 18.08
CA SER A 102 3.19 14.63 18.96
C SER A 102 2.47 13.43 19.59
N LEU A 103 2.77 13.08 20.84
CA LEU A 103 2.12 11.94 21.52
C LEU A 103 0.76 12.37 22.10
N ILE A 104 -0.34 11.87 21.52
CA ILE A 104 -1.70 11.96 22.10
C ILE A 104 -2.28 10.53 22.17
N PRO A 105 -2.87 10.08 23.30
CA PRO A 105 -3.40 8.73 23.45
C PRO A 105 -4.69 8.50 22.63
N PRO A 106 -5.00 7.25 22.24
CA PRO A 106 -6.16 6.95 21.41
C PRO A 106 -7.47 7.08 22.20
N SER A 107 -8.42 7.88 21.69
CA SER A 107 -9.83 7.78 22.06
C SER A 107 -10.56 6.96 20.99
N HIS A 108 -11.23 5.89 21.41
CA HIS A 108 -12.01 5.00 20.55
C HIS A 108 -13.14 5.75 19.84
N LEU A 109 -13.01 5.99 18.53
CA LEU A 109 -14.14 6.43 17.70
C LEU A 109 -14.17 5.59 16.41
N SER A 110 -15.26 4.86 16.23
CA SER A 110 -15.53 4.05 15.04
C SER A 110 -16.03 4.97 13.92
N ILE A 111 -15.20 5.26 12.91
CA ILE A 111 -15.58 6.07 11.75
C ILE A 111 -15.94 5.11 10.58
N PRO A 112 -17.05 5.32 9.84
CA PRO A 112 -17.48 4.42 8.78
C PRO A 112 -16.40 4.21 7.69
N PRO A 113 -16.09 2.95 7.30
CA PRO A 113 -15.01 2.63 6.35
C PRO A 113 -15.20 3.17 4.92
N SER A 114 -16.42 3.51 4.53
CA SER A 114 -16.78 3.89 3.16
C SER A 114 -16.42 5.32 2.76
N LEU A 115 -16.05 6.17 3.72
CA LEU A 115 -15.78 7.60 3.50
C LEU A 115 -14.28 7.96 3.56
N ILE A 116 -13.42 6.98 3.82
CA ILE A 116 -12.04 7.22 4.26
C ILE A 116 -11.08 6.35 3.46
N HIS A 117 -10.10 6.97 2.82
CA HIS A 117 -9.00 6.27 2.17
C HIS A 117 -8.33 5.30 3.16
N PRO A 118 -8.02 4.04 2.79
CA PRO A 118 -7.55 3.01 3.72
C PRO A 118 -6.22 3.32 4.44
N SER A 119 -5.52 4.42 4.09
CA SER A 119 -4.37 4.93 4.83
C SER A 119 -4.74 5.69 6.13
N LEU A 120 -5.91 6.34 6.19
CA LEU A 120 -6.33 7.17 7.33
C LEU A 120 -6.54 6.36 8.64
N PRO A 121 -7.09 5.12 8.62
CA PRO A 121 -7.15 4.27 9.81
C PRO A 121 -5.75 3.87 10.34
N SER A 122 -4.71 3.90 9.50
CA SER A 122 -3.33 3.64 9.92
C SER A 122 -2.63 4.89 10.48
N LEU A 123 -3.13 6.07 10.13
CA LEU A 123 -2.56 7.36 10.52
C LEU A 123 -2.83 7.70 11.99
N HIS A 124 -4.06 7.54 12.46
CA HIS A 124 -4.45 7.87 13.83
C HIS A 124 -3.65 7.11 14.91
N PRO A 125 -3.48 5.76 14.85
CA PRO A 125 -2.71 5.05 15.86
C PRO A 125 -1.22 5.38 15.84
N SER A 126 -0.69 5.87 14.71
CA SER A 126 0.73 6.24 14.58
C SER A 126 1.10 7.57 15.25
N GLY A 127 0.12 8.39 15.66
CA GLY A 127 0.36 9.66 16.36
C GLY A 127 0.80 10.82 15.47
N ASN A 128 0.48 10.76 14.17
CA ASN A 128 0.83 11.79 13.19
C ASN A 128 -0.32 12.77 12.94
N ALA A 129 0.01 14.05 12.71
CA ALA A 129 -0.90 14.98 12.03
C ALA A 129 -0.88 14.71 10.52
N ALA A 130 -1.98 14.96 9.80
CA ALA A 130 -1.95 14.92 8.34
C ALA A 130 -2.86 15.91 7.64
N VAL A 131 -2.38 16.42 6.51
CA VAL A 131 -3.19 17.12 5.53
C VAL A 131 -3.82 16.09 4.59
N VAL A 132 -5.14 16.12 4.48
CA VAL A 132 -5.91 15.29 3.54
C VAL A 132 -6.15 16.08 2.27
N LYS A 133 -5.65 15.61 1.12
CA LYS A 133 -5.93 16.18 -0.19
C LYS A 133 -6.73 15.18 -1.02
N PRO A 134 -8.07 15.35 -1.12
CA PRO A 134 -8.92 14.51 -1.97
C PRO A 134 -8.68 14.78 -3.47
N SER A 135 -9.06 13.81 -4.31
CA SER A 135 -9.06 13.98 -5.77
C SER A 135 -10.14 14.96 -6.21
N GLU A 136 -9.76 15.94 -7.03
CA GLU A 136 -10.69 16.89 -7.66
C GLU A 136 -11.64 16.21 -8.67
N VAL A 137 -11.25 15.03 -9.17
CA VAL A 137 -12.04 14.28 -10.16
C VAL A 137 -13.26 13.62 -9.51
N SER A 138 -13.18 13.29 -8.21
CA SER A 138 -14.30 12.82 -7.40
C SER A 138 -14.89 13.96 -6.56
N SER A 139 -15.31 15.04 -7.23
CA SER A 139 -15.70 16.30 -6.60
C SER A 139 -16.76 16.15 -5.49
N HIS A 140 -17.76 15.29 -5.68
CA HIS A 140 -18.80 15.04 -4.68
C HIS A 140 -18.21 14.39 -3.41
N SER A 141 -17.34 13.38 -3.55
CA SER A 141 -16.68 12.73 -2.41
C SER A 141 -15.72 13.70 -1.72
N ALA A 142 -14.98 14.51 -2.47
CA ALA A 142 -14.10 15.54 -1.92
C ALA A 142 -14.87 16.53 -1.05
N LYS A 143 -16.04 17.00 -1.53
CA LYS A 143 -16.93 17.90 -0.79
C LYS A 143 -17.46 17.26 0.49
N VAL A 144 -17.87 15.99 0.43
CA VAL A 144 -18.30 15.26 1.64
C VAL A 144 -17.17 15.15 2.65
N MET A 145 -15.93 14.90 2.22
CA MET A 145 -14.78 14.87 3.14
C MET A 145 -14.50 16.24 3.76
N GLU A 146 -14.54 17.30 2.96
CA GLU A 146 -14.35 18.68 3.41
C GLU A 146 -15.42 19.13 4.43
N GLU A 147 -16.67 18.73 4.22
CA GLU A 147 -17.78 19.09 5.11
C GLU A 147 -17.80 18.24 6.39
N LEU A 148 -17.56 16.92 6.28
CA LEU A 148 -17.74 16.00 7.40
C LEU A 148 -16.51 15.84 8.28
N LEU A 149 -15.29 15.73 7.72
CA LEU A 149 -14.10 15.45 8.54
C LEU A 149 -13.90 16.49 9.67
N PRO A 150 -14.07 17.80 9.45
CA PRO A 150 -13.94 18.81 10.51
C PRO A 150 -14.99 18.71 11.64
N LEU A 151 -16.08 17.96 11.45
CA LEU A 151 -17.11 17.75 12.47
C LEU A 151 -16.74 16.63 13.45
N TYR A 152 -15.87 15.70 13.03
CA TYR A 152 -15.51 14.51 13.80
C TYR A 152 -14.04 14.45 14.21
N LEU A 153 -13.16 15.11 13.45
CA LEU A 153 -11.72 15.13 13.68
C LEU A 153 -11.22 16.52 14.07
N ASP A 154 -10.08 16.55 14.77
CA ASP A 154 -9.38 17.78 15.08
C ASP A 154 -8.96 18.50 13.78
N LYS A 155 -9.43 19.74 13.64
CA LYS A 155 -9.27 20.53 12.40
C LYS A 155 -7.83 20.99 12.18
N GLU A 156 -7.04 21.11 13.24
CA GLU A 156 -5.64 21.52 13.17
C GLU A 156 -4.75 20.32 12.85
N LEU A 157 -5.07 19.15 13.39
CA LEU A 157 -4.32 17.91 13.13
C LEU A 157 -4.69 17.24 11.79
N TYR A 158 -5.93 17.39 11.33
CA TYR A 158 -6.45 16.71 10.13
C TYR A 158 -7.16 17.65 9.14
N PRO A 159 -6.51 18.74 8.68
CA PRO A 159 -7.13 19.65 7.72
C PRO A 159 -7.36 18.99 6.36
N VAL A 160 -8.45 19.36 5.69
CA VAL A 160 -8.76 18.96 4.31
C VAL A 160 -8.42 20.10 3.38
N VAL A 161 -7.63 19.83 2.33
CA VAL A 161 -7.25 20.79 1.30
C VAL A 161 -7.79 20.30 -0.04
N CYS A 162 -8.86 20.92 -0.52
CA CYS A 162 -9.41 20.67 -1.84
C CYS A 162 -8.68 21.49 -2.91
N GLY A 163 -8.55 20.94 -4.12
CA GLY A 163 -7.91 21.63 -5.24
C GLY A 163 -7.43 20.68 -6.33
N GLY A 164 -7.08 21.25 -7.48
CA GLY A 164 -6.54 20.52 -8.62
C GLY A 164 -5.01 20.50 -8.62
N VAL A 165 -4.42 20.56 -9.81
CA VAL A 165 -2.97 20.46 -10.03
C VAL A 165 -2.23 21.64 -9.41
N SER A 166 -2.73 22.87 -9.54
CA SER A 166 -2.09 24.09 -9.02
C SER A 166 -1.94 24.05 -7.50
N GLU A 167 -3.02 23.71 -6.80
CA GLU A 167 -3.04 23.63 -5.34
C GLU A 167 -2.18 22.46 -4.85
N THR A 168 -2.21 21.32 -5.56
CA THR A 168 -1.36 20.16 -5.25
C THR A 168 0.13 20.51 -5.38
N GLN A 169 0.52 21.26 -6.41
CA GLN A 169 1.90 21.69 -6.59
C GLN A 169 2.37 22.65 -5.49
N GLU A 170 1.52 23.59 -5.07
CA GLU A 170 1.85 24.48 -3.96
C GLU A 170 1.95 23.72 -2.64
N LEU A 171 1.02 22.79 -2.40
CA LEU A 171 1.03 21.93 -1.23
C LEU A 171 2.32 21.10 -1.18
N LEU A 172 2.74 20.49 -2.30
CA LEU A 172 3.99 19.71 -2.37
C LEU A 172 5.28 20.54 -2.21
N ARG A 173 5.23 21.87 -2.25
CA ARG A 173 6.39 22.72 -1.90
C ARG A 173 6.62 22.78 -0.38
N GLN A 174 5.58 22.55 0.40
CA GLN A 174 5.64 22.55 1.86
C GLN A 174 6.45 21.35 2.37
N ARG A 175 6.94 21.44 3.61
CA ARG A 175 7.75 20.40 4.22
C ARG A 175 6.87 19.40 4.96
N PHE A 176 6.98 18.14 4.60
CA PHE A 176 6.34 17.02 5.28
C PHE A 176 7.37 16.00 5.73
N ASP A 177 7.04 15.26 6.78
CA ASP A 177 7.86 14.17 7.29
C ASP A 177 7.60 12.85 6.56
N HIS A 178 6.44 12.73 5.90
CA HIS A 178 6.12 11.63 4.97
C HIS A 178 5.08 12.06 3.96
N ILE A 179 5.18 11.55 2.72
CA ILE A 179 4.18 11.76 1.66
C ILE A 179 3.58 10.43 1.23
N PHE A 180 2.27 10.25 1.41
CA PHE A 180 1.54 9.09 0.91
C PHE A 180 0.74 9.48 -0.32
N TYR A 181 1.00 8.86 -1.47
CA TYR A 181 0.33 9.13 -2.73
C TYR A 181 -0.22 7.86 -3.36
N THR A 182 -1.51 7.86 -3.70
CA THR A 182 -2.13 6.85 -4.56
C THR A 182 -2.45 7.45 -5.92
N GLY A 183 -2.08 6.80 -7.02
CA GLY A 183 -2.45 7.29 -8.36
C GLY A 183 -1.66 6.66 -9.50
N ASN A 184 -1.21 7.47 -10.46
CA ASN A 184 -0.49 6.98 -11.64
C ASN A 184 1.01 7.24 -11.54
N SER A 185 1.81 6.45 -12.27
CA SER A 185 3.27 6.50 -12.21
C SER A 185 3.87 7.82 -12.70
N THR A 186 3.23 8.50 -13.66
CA THR A 186 3.68 9.81 -14.14
C THR A 186 3.63 10.85 -13.01
N VAL A 187 2.52 10.93 -12.27
CA VAL A 187 2.39 11.87 -11.15
C VAL A 187 3.17 11.39 -9.93
N GLY A 188 3.28 10.07 -9.70
CA GLY A 188 4.12 9.51 -8.63
C GLY A 188 5.59 9.97 -8.73
N LYS A 189 6.13 10.07 -9.94
CA LYS A 189 7.48 10.63 -10.18
C LYS A 189 7.58 12.10 -9.78
N LEU A 190 6.57 12.91 -10.10
CA LEU A 190 6.52 14.34 -9.72
C LEU A 190 6.41 14.52 -8.21
N VAL A 191 5.63 13.67 -7.53
CA VAL A 191 5.52 13.67 -6.07
C VAL A 191 6.87 13.33 -5.43
N MET A 192 7.55 12.31 -5.93
CA MET A 192 8.88 11.92 -5.44
C MET A 192 9.94 13.01 -5.70
N GLU A 193 9.87 13.69 -6.85
CA GLU A 193 10.74 14.85 -7.16
C GLU A 193 10.53 16.00 -6.17
N ALA A 194 9.28 16.32 -5.83
CA ALA A 194 8.98 17.33 -4.82
C ALA A 194 9.48 16.90 -3.43
N ALA A 195 9.26 15.64 -3.05
CA ALA A 195 9.70 15.07 -1.78
C ALA A 195 11.24 15.13 -1.61
N ALA A 196 12.00 14.94 -2.70
CA ALA A 196 13.45 14.97 -2.68
C ALA A 196 14.03 16.31 -2.20
N ARG A 197 13.29 17.43 -2.37
CA ARG A 197 13.72 18.76 -1.89
C ARG A 197 13.88 18.84 -0.38
N HIS A 198 13.10 18.04 0.35
CA HIS A 198 13.08 18.00 1.81
C HIS A 198 13.62 16.69 2.38
N LEU A 199 14.13 15.80 1.51
CA LEU A 199 14.49 14.41 1.86
C LEU A 199 13.33 13.66 2.53
N THR A 200 12.10 13.96 2.12
CA THR A 200 10.89 13.38 2.69
C THR A 200 10.70 11.96 2.16
N PRO A 201 10.55 10.94 3.02
CA PRO A 201 10.18 9.59 2.59
C PRO A 201 8.79 9.59 1.93
N VAL A 202 8.60 8.68 0.98
CA VAL A 202 7.34 8.54 0.24
C VAL A 202 6.79 7.12 0.31
N THR A 203 5.47 7.00 0.32
CA THR A 203 4.74 5.78 -0.07
C THR A 203 3.99 6.09 -1.35
N LEU A 204 4.27 5.34 -2.41
CA LEU A 204 3.66 5.51 -3.73
C LEU A 204 2.88 4.25 -4.08
N GLU A 205 1.56 4.33 -4.07
CA GLU A 205 0.63 3.28 -4.49
C GLU A 205 0.18 3.57 -5.93
N LEU A 206 0.81 2.92 -6.90
CA LEU A 206 0.62 3.22 -8.32
C LEU A 206 -0.11 2.09 -9.04
N GLY A 207 -0.41 2.29 -10.32
CA GLY A 207 -1.10 1.32 -11.15
C GLY A 207 -0.15 0.39 -11.92
N GLY A 208 -0.72 -0.24 -12.95
CA GLY A 208 -0.01 -1.13 -13.87
C GLY A 208 -0.97 -2.16 -14.46
N LYS A 209 -0.51 -2.89 -15.48
CA LYS A 209 -1.33 -3.93 -16.10
C LYS A 209 -1.22 -5.22 -15.30
N SER A 210 -2.14 -5.46 -14.38
CA SER A 210 -2.16 -6.68 -13.55
C SER A 210 -2.53 -7.92 -14.40
N PRO A 211 -1.58 -8.83 -14.72
CA PRO A 211 -1.86 -10.00 -15.54
C PRO A 211 -2.71 -11.05 -14.81
N CYS A 212 -3.50 -11.79 -15.57
CA CYS A 212 -4.24 -12.95 -15.09
C CYS A 212 -3.96 -14.18 -15.97
N TYR A 213 -3.11 -15.09 -15.49
CA TYR A 213 -2.84 -16.35 -16.19
C TYR A 213 -3.88 -17.42 -15.84
N ILE A 214 -4.44 -18.08 -16.85
CA ILE A 214 -5.37 -19.20 -16.71
C ILE A 214 -4.72 -20.45 -17.31
N ASP A 215 -4.45 -21.43 -16.45
CA ASP A 215 -3.99 -22.75 -16.85
C ASP A 215 -5.12 -23.57 -17.50
N LYS A 216 -4.79 -24.50 -18.38
CA LYS A 216 -5.77 -25.28 -19.16
C LYS A 216 -6.57 -26.28 -18.32
N ASP A 217 -6.00 -26.75 -17.21
CA ASP A 217 -6.56 -27.82 -16.38
C ASP A 217 -7.44 -27.29 -15.22
N VAL A 218 -7.76 -25.99 -15.23
CA VAL A 218 -8.58 -25.36 -14.18
C VAL A 218 -10.08 -25.47 -14.46
N ASP A 219 -10.88 -25.40 -13.39
CA ASP A 219 -12.33 -25.16 -13.50
C ASP A 219 -12.58 -23.74 -14.06
N LEU A 220 -12.74 -23.66 -15.38
CA LEU A 220 -12.97 -22.41 -16.10
C LEU A 220 -14.23 -21.68 -15.64
N ARG A 221 -15.27 -22.39 -15.17
CA ARG A 221 -16.49 -21.75 -14.68
C ARG A 221 -16.19 -20.91 -13.44
N VAL A 222 -15.48 -21.49 -12.48
CA VAL A 222 -15.10 -20.79 -11.24
C VAL A 222 -14.08 -19.68 -11.53
N ALA A 223 -13.07 -19.97 -12.35
CA ALA A 223 -12.03 -19.00 -12.71
C ALA A 223 -12.65 -17.77 -13.40
N CYS A 224 -13.44 -17.97 -14.46
CA CYS A 224 -14.07 -16.89 -15.21
C CYS A 224 -15.06 -16.10 -14.36
N ARG A 225 -15.79 -16.74 -13.45
CA ARG A 225 -16.67 -16.03 -12.51
C ARG A 225 -15.90 -15.04 -11.63
N ARG A 226 -14.81 -15.49 -11.01
CA ARG A 226 -13.95 -14.65 -10.14
C ARG A 226 -13.30 -13.52 -10.92
N ILE A 227 -12.80 -13.81 -12.13
CA ILE A 227 -12.19 -12.82 -13.01
C ILE A 227 -13.23 -11.77 -13.46
N THR A 228 -14.44 -12.20 -13.84
CA THR A 228 -15.52 -11.31 -14.27
C THR A 228 -15.90 -10.34 -13.14
N TRP A 229 -16.09 -10.83 -11.92
CA TRP A 229 -16.36 -9.98 -10.76
C TRP A 229 -15.23 -8.99 -10.53
N GLY A 230 -13.99 -9.47 -10.48
CA GLY A 230 -12.81 -8.62 -10.26
C GLY A 230 -12.57 -7.60 -11.36
N LYS A 231 -12.93 -7.92 -12.61
CA LYS A 231 -12.75 -7.02 -13.75
C LYS A 231 -13.78 -5.90 -13.78
N PHE A 232 -15.04 -6.22 -13.54
CA PHE A 232 -16.14 -5.29 -13.82
C PHE A 232 -16.65 -4.55 -12.59
N VAL A 233 -16.21 -4.93 -11.38
CA VAL A 233 -16.39 -4.08 -10.19
C VAL A 233 -15.83 -2.67 -10.47
N ASN A 234 -16.58 -1.65 -10.06
CA ASN A 234 -16.28 -0.24 -10.35
C ASN A 234 -16.01 0.06 -11.84
N CYS A 235 -16.63 -0.67 -12.76
CA CYS A 235 -16.40 -0.54 -14.21
C CYS A 235 -14.92 -0.78 -14.61
N GLY A 236 -14.19 -1.61 -13.85
CA GLY A 236 -12.76 -1.89 -14.07
C GLY A 236 -11.82 -0.74 -13.72
N GLN A 237 -12.31 0.31 -13.07
CA GLN A 237 -11.52 1.44 -12.57
C GLN A 237 -10.92 1.07 -11.20
N THR A 238 -10.02 0.09 -11.18
CA THR A 238 -9.39 -0.43 -9.96
C THR A 238 -7.96 -0.86 -10.28
N CYS A 239 -6.97 -0.37 -9.53
CA CYS A 239 -5.54 -0.61 -9.81
C CYS A 239 -5.14 -2.09 -9.76
N ILE A 240 -5.88 -2.88 -8.97
CA ILE A 240 -5.70 -4.34 -8.85
C ILE A 240 -6.71 -5.15 -9.66
N ALA A 241 -7.52 -4.53 -10.52
CA ALA A 241 -8.38 -5.30 -11.43
C ALA A 241 -7.51 -6.19 -12.34
N PRO A 242 -7.95 -7.42 -12.69
CA PRO A 242 -7.29 -8.19 -13.74
C PRO A 242 -7.35 -7.36 -15.04
N ASP A 243 -6.21 -6.87 -15.48
CA ASP A 243 -6.14 -5.93 -16.61
C ASP A 243 -6.27 -6.70 -17.93
N TYR A 244 -5.62 -7.86 -18.03
CA TYR A 244 -5.66 -8.76 -19.19
C TYR A 244 -5.54 -10.24 -18.79
N ILE A 245 -6.02 -11.13 -19.65
CA ILE A 245 -5.89 -12.58 -19.50
C ILE A 245 -4.75 -13.11 -20.39
N LEU A 246 -3.97 -14.04 -19.84
CA LEU A 246 -3.06 -14.92 -20.56
C LEU A 246 -3.59 -16.35 -20.48
N CYS A 247 -3.79 -17.01 -21.62
CA CYS A 247 -4.24 -18.41 -21.64
C CYS A 247 -3.80 -19.14 -22.91
N GLU A 248 -3.90 -20.47 -22.91
CA GLU A 248 -3.65 -21.24 -24.13
C GLU A 248 -4.71 -20.98 -25.21
N PRO A 249 -4.34 -20.96 -26.52
CA PRO A 249 -5.31 -20.81 -27.61
C PRO A 249 -6.47 -21.81 -27.54
N SER A 250 -6.20 -23.02 -27.05
CA SER A 250 -7.15 -24.12 -26.92
C SER A 250 -8.33 -23.82 -25.98
N ILE A 251 -8.15 -22.91 -25.01
CA ILE A 251 -9.18 -22.55 -24.01
C ILE A 251 -9.79 -21.17 -24.21
N GLN A 252 -9.25 -20.33 -25.10
CA GLN A 252 -9.69 -18.95 -25.30
C GLN A 252 -11.20 -18.83 -25.54
N ASN A 253 -11.76 -19.60 -26.48
CA ASN A 253 -13.21 -19.55 -26.77
C ASN A 253 -14.08 -20.00 -25.58
N ARG A 254 -13.60 -20.97 -24.78
CA ARG A 254 -14.31 -21.42 -23.58
C ARG A 254 -14.26 -20.36 -22.48
N VAL A 255 -13.13 -19.67 -22.33
CA VAL A 255 -12.99 -18.52 -21.41
C VAL A 255 -13.96 -17.41 -21.79
N VAL A 256 -14.03 -17.04 -23.07
CA VAL A 256 -15.00 -16.04 -23.56
C VAL A 256 -16.43 -16.45 -23.20
N GLU A 257 -16.82 -17.69 -23.48
CA GLU A 257 -18.18 -18.16 -23.24
C GLU A 257 -18.55 -18.19 -21.73
N GLU A 258 -17.64 -18.64 -20.87
CA GLU A 258 -17.88 -18.61 -19.42
C GLU A 258 -17.94 -17.18 -18.87
N ILE A 259 -17.14 -16.25 -19.39
CA ILE A 259 -17.24 -14.82 -19.04
C ILE A 259 -18.58 -14.24 -19.51
N ARG A 260 -19.06 -14.58 -20.71
CA ARG A 260 -20.38 -14.15 -21.21
C ARG A 260 -21.49 -14.55 -20.23
N LYS A 261 -21.52 -15.82 -19.82
CA LYS A 261 -22.50 -16.33 -18.85
C LYS A 261 -22.44 -15.55 -17.53
N CYS A 262 -21.23 -15.27 -17.04
CA CYS A 262 -21.06 -14.51 -15.79
C CYS A 262 -21.52 -13.05 -15.93
N ILE A 263 -21.26 -12.39 -17.07
CA ILE A 263 -21.74 -11.03 -17.33
C ILE A 263 -23.27 -11.00 -17.32
N THR A 264 -23.92 -11.91 -18.04
CA THR A 264 -25.39 -12.01 -18.05
C THR A 264 -25.95 -12.30 -16.66
N GLU A 265 -25.29 -13.17 -15.87
CA GLU A 265 -25.71 -13.44 -14.49
C GLU A 265 -25.58 -12.22 -13.58
N PHE A 266 -24.48 -11.47 -13.69
CA PHE A 266 -24.20 -10.34 -12.79
C PHE A 266 -24.95 -9.06 -13.15
N TYR A 267 -25.14 -8.80 -14.44
CA TYR A 267 -25.59 -7.51 -14.95
C TYR A 267 -26.80 -7.61 -15.87
N THR A 268 -27.44 -8.78 -15.93
CA THR A 268 -28.55 -9.10 -16.84
C THR A 268 -28.16 -8.99 -18.33
N ASP A 269 -29.14 -9.03 -19.23
CA ASP A 269 -28.91 -8.86 -20.66
C ASP A 269 -28.64 -7.40 -21.06
N ASP A 270 -29.00 -6.42 -20.20
CA ASP A 270 -28.71 -5.00 -20.43
C ASP A 270 -27.94 -4.36 -19.24
N PRO A 271 -26.61 -4.49 -19.23
CA PRO A 271 -25.75 -3.89 -18.21
C PRO A 271 -25.87 -2.36 -18.10
N LYS A 272 -26.41 -1.68 -19.12
CA LYS A 272 -26.60 -0.23 -19.09
C LYS A 272 -27.65 0.17 -18.06
N THR A 273 -28.73 -0.60 -17.95
CA THR A 273 -29.84 -0.32 -17.02
C THR A 273 -29.61 -0.87 -15.62
N PHE A 274 -28.59 -1.70 -15.43
CA PHE A 274 -28.31 -2.31 -14.14
C PHE A 274 -27.72 -1.29 -13.16
N GLU A 275 -28.37 -1.13 -12.00
CA GLU A 275 -28.07 -0.07 -11.02
C GLU A 275 -26.66 -0.19 -10.43
N ASP A 276 -26.21 -1.42 -10.15
CA ASP A 276 -24.89 -1.66 -9.54
C ASP A 276 -23.72 -1.69 -10.56
N TYR A 277 -23.99 -1.43 -11.85
CA TYR A 277 -22.93 -1.30 -12.85
C TYR A 277 -22.39 0.14 -12.91
N GLY A 278 -21.09 0.31 -12.66
CA GLY A 278 -20.45 1.62 -12.61
C GLY A 278 -20.45 2.39 -13.94
N ARG A 279 -20.00 3.65 -13.88
CA ARG A 279 -19.75 4.51 -15.04
C ARG A 279 -18.30 4.96 -15.06
N ILE A 280 -17.79 5.27 -16.26
CA ILE A 280 -16.47 5.88 -16.38
C ILE A 280 -16.51 7.28 -15.75
N ILE A 281 -15.49 7.59 -14.96
CA ILE A 281 -15.50 8.76 -14.07
C ILE A 281 -15.76 10.10 -14.77
N ASN A 282 -15.30 10.26 -16.02
CA ASN A 282 -15.54 11.46 -16.83
C ASN A 282 -15.34 11.21 -18.33
N GLN A 283 -15.65 12.22 -19.13
CA GLN A 283 -15.55 12.17 -20.60
C GLN A 283 -14.13 11.93 -21.12
N ARG A 284 -13.10 12.47 -20.44
CA ARG A 284 -11.70 12.26 -20.83
C ARG A 284 -11.31 10.79 -20.69
N HIS A 285 -11.64 10.15 -19.57
CA HIS A 285 -11.38 8.73 -19.37
C HIS A 285 -12.24 7.87 -20.31
N PHE A 286 -13.49 8.26 -20.56
CA PHE A 286 -14.36 7.58 -21.52
C PHE A 286 -13.72 7.53 -22.91
N GLN A 287 -13.32 8.68 -23.45
CA GLN A 287 -12.68 8.78 -24.77
C GLN A 287 -11.38 7.97 -24.84
N ARG A 288 -10.55 8.05 -23.79
CA ARG A 288 -9.31 7.26 -23.70
C ARG A 288 -9.60 5.77 -23.79
N VAL A 289 -10.51 5.24 -22.95
CA VAL A 289 -10.85 3.81 -22.93
C VAL A 289 -11.44 3.37 -24.27
N MET A 290 -12.37 4.14 -24.84
CA MET A 290 -12.92 3.84 -26.17
C MET A 290 -11.85 3.80 -27.25
N SER A 291 -10.84 4.67 -27.19
CA SER A 291 -9.74 4.66 -28.16
C SER A 291 -8.89 3.38 -28.08
N LEU A 292 -8.92 2.63 -26.96
CA LEU A 292 -8.20 1.36 -26.83
C LEU A 292 -8.88 0.21 -27.59
N LEU A 293 -10.17 0.35 -27.93
CA LEU A 293 -10.91 -0.65 -28.71
C LEU A 293 -10.51 -0.67 -30.19
N GLU A 294 -9.91 0.40 -30.70
CA GLU A 294 -9.52 0.52 -32.10
C GLU A 294 -8.61 -0.65 -32.53
N GLY A 295 -9.00 -1.33 -33.62
CA GLY A 295 -8.26 -2.47 -34.17
C GLY A 295 -8.35 -3.76 -33.36
N SER A 296 -9.23 -3.83 -32.35
CA SER A 296 -9.46 -5.03 -31.55
C SER A 296 -10.65 -5.86 -32.05
N THR A 297 -10.59 -7.17 -31.85
CA THR A 297 -11.71 -8.07 -32.14
C THR A 297 -12.59 -8.22 -30.91
N VAL A 298 -13.78 -7.60 -30.95
CA VAL A 298 -14.74 -7.65 -29.85
C VAL A 298 -15.46 -9.01 -29.85
N ALA A 299 -15.37 -9.73 -28.74
CA ALA A 299 -16.04 -11.02 -28.53
C ALA A 299 -17.35 -10.88 -27.73
N ILE A 300 -17.37 -9.96 -26.76
CA ILE A 300 -18.52 -9.63 -25.91
C ILE A 300 -18.57 -8.11 -25.77
N GLY A 301 -19.77 -7.52 -25.74
CA GLY A 301 -19.96 -6.09 -25.49
C GLY A 301 -19.54 -5.23 -26.68
N GLY A 302 -18.85 -4.13 -26.40
CA GLY A 302 -18.48 -3.09 -27.37
C GLY A 302 -19.45 -1.92 -27.44
N ASP A 303 -20.65 -2.04 -26.85
CA ASP A 303 -21.61 -0.95 -26.77
C ASP A 303 -21.14 0.14 -25.81
N SER A 304 -21.47 1.39 -26.14
CA SER A 304 -21.13 2.54 -25.31
C SER A 304 -22.17 3.65 -25.44
N ASP A 305 -22.26 4.50 -24.43
CA ASP A 305 -23.04 5.73 -24.44
C ASP A 305 -22.22 6.84 -23.80
N GLN A 306 -21.72 7.74 -24.66
CA GLN A 306 -20.90 8.87 -24.23
C GLN A 306 -21.66 9.82 -23.30
N SER A 307 -22.96 10.01 -23.48
CA SER A 307 -23.75 10.94 -22.66
C SER A 307 -23.80 10.49 -21.20
N GLN A 308 -23.72 9.18 -20.96
CA GLN A 308 -23.75 8.57 -19.63
C GLN A 308 -22.37 8.09 -19.16
N CYS A 309 -21.30 8.32 -19.93
CA CYS A 309 -19.98 7.72 -19.72
C CYS A 309 -20.06 6.18 -19.50
N TYR A 310 -20.96 5.53 -20.23
CA TYR A 310 -21.21 4.09 -20.14
C TYR A 310 -20.40 3.34 -21.19
N ILE A 311 -19.67 2.32 -20.77
CA ILE A 311 -19.03 1.34 -21.65
C ILE A 311 -19.47 -0.04 -21.15
N ALA A 312 -20.02 -0.86 -22.04
CA ALA A 312 -20.47 -2.21 -21.71
C ALA A 312 -19.30 -3.10 -21.25
N PRO A 313 -19.53 -4.12 -20.40
CA PRO A 313 -18.55 -5.17 -20.13
C PRO A 313 -18.05 -5.78 -21.44
N THR A 314 -16.79 -5.52 -21.78
CA THR A 314 -16.25 -5.83 -23.11
C THR A 314 -15.08 -6.80 -23.02
N VAL A 315 -15.13 -7.88 -23.79
CA VAL A 315 -14.05 -8.87 -23.89
C VAL A 315 -13.47 -8.84 -25.29
N LEU A 316 -12.15 -8.75 -25.39
CA LEU A 316 -11.43 -8.71 -26.66
C LEU A 316 -10.67 -10.02 -26.82
N LYS A 317 -10.84 -10.67 -27.97
CA LYS A 317 -10.13 -11.92 -28.30
C LYS A 317 -9.04 -11.66 -29.34
N ASP A 318 -8.13 -12.62 -29.44
CA ASP A 318 -7.03 -12.61 -30.42
C ASP A 318 -6.16 -11.36 -30.30
N VAL A 319 -5.98 -10.87 -29.08
CA VAL A 319 -5.18 -9.67 -28.79
C VAL A 319 -3.71 -10.02 -28.80
N THR A 320 -2.89 -9.16 -29.40
CA THR A 320 -1.44 -9.34 -29.45
C THR A 320 -0.75 -8.41 -28.45
N GLY A 321 0.49 -8.72 -28.06
CA GLY A 321 1.27 -7.87 -27.16
C GLY A 321 1.52 -6.44 -27.69
N GLY A 322 1.45 -6.23 -29.00
CA GLY A 322 1.61 -4.93 -29.66
C GLY A 322 0.30 -4.14 -29.82
N SER A 323 -0.86 -4.72 -29.50
CA SER A 323 -2.15 -4.04 -29.59
C SER A 323 -2.20 -2.81 -28.67
N LYS A 324 -2.93 -1.76 -29.07
CA LYS A 324 -3.04 -0.48 -28.33
C LYS A 324 -3.54 -0.69 -26.89
N VAL A 325 -4.56 -1.54 -26.72
CA VAL A 325 -5.09 -1.95 -25.41
C VAL A 325 -4.06 -2.62 -24.48
N MET A 326 -2.93 -3.10 -25.03
CA MET A 326 -1.84 -3.72 -24.28
C MET A 326 -0.68 -2.76 -23.95
N GLN A 327 -0.73 -1.49 -24.39
CA GLN A 327 0.37 -0.54 -24.18
C GLN A 327 0.22 0.31 -22.91
N GLU A 328 -1.01 0.52 -22.44
CA GLU A 328 -1.30 1.27 -21.21
C GLU A 328 -2.25 0.52 -20.28
N GLU A 329 -2.33 0.96 -19.02
CA GLU A 329 -3.32 0.47 -18.05
C GLU A 329 -4.74 0.79 -18.53
N ILE A 330 -5.61 -0.21 -18.56
CA ILE A 330 -6.94 -0.05 -19.17
C ILE A 330 -7.81 0.83 -18.28
N PHE A 331 -7.85 0.54 -16.97
CA PHE A 331 -8.64 1.27 -15.98
C PHE A 331 -10.08 1.54 -16.46
N GLY A 332 -10.74 0.47 -16.92
CA GLY A 332 -12.01 0.48 -17.63
C GLY A 332 -12.48 -0.95 -17.96
N PRO A 333 -13.71 -1.13 -18.48
CA PRO A 333 -14.35 -2.43 -18.60
C PRO A 333 -13.95 -3.17 -19.90
N LEU A 334 -12.68 -3.10 -20.29
CA LEU A 334 -12.14 -3.86 -21.43
C LEU A 334 -11.24 -4.98 -20.94
N LEU A 335 -11.54 -6.22 -21.28
CA LEU A 335 -10.78 -7.40 -20.88
C LEU A 335 -10.16 -8.09 -22.10
N PRO A 336 -8.93 -7.73 -22.49
CA PRO A 336 -8.22 -8.40 -23.56
C PRO A 336 -7.74 -9.79 -23.13
N ILE A 337 -7.83 -10.73 -24.06
CA ILE A 337 -7.29 -12.09 -23.93
C ILE A 337 -6.14 -12.24 -24.93
N VAL A 338 -4.94 -12.41 -24.40
CA VAL A 338 -3.72 -12.70 -25.14
C VAL A 338 -3.44 -14.19 -25.03
N THR A 339 -3.22 -14.87 -26.15
CA THR A 339 -2.92 -16.29 -26.16
C THR A 339 -1.42 -16.53 -26.03
N VAL A 340 -1.04 -17.53 -25.23
CA VAL A 340 0.34 -17.97 -24.99
C VAL A 340 0.39 -19.49 -25.04
N SER A 341 1.53 -20.07 -25.42
CA SER A 341 1.71 -21.53 -25.57
C SER A 341 1.74 -22.30 -24.24
N GLY A 342 1.88 -21.61 -23.12
CA GLY A 342 1.91 -22.20 -21.78
C GLY A 342 2.47 -21.24 -20.74
N VAL A 343 2.78 -21.78 -19.55
CA VAL A 343 3.26 -20.98 -18.41
C VAL A 343 4.62 -20.34 -18.66
N ASP A 344 5.51 -20.98 -19.41
CA ASP A 344 6.86 -20.44 -19.67
C ASP A 344 6.78 -19.16 -20.50
N GLU A 345 5.97 -19.15 -21.57
CA GLU A 345 5.73 -17.95 -22.36
C GLU A 345 4.94 -16.89 -21.57
N ALA A 346 4.00 -17.31 -20.72
CA ALA A 346 3.29 -16.38 -19.84
C ALA A 346 4.25 -15.64 -18.88
N ILE A 347 5.17 -16.37 -18.24
CA ILE A 347 6.19 -15.79 -17.35
C ILE A 347 7.08 -14.83 -18.13
N GLN A 348 7.54 -15.22 -19.32
CA GLN A 348 8.34 -14.33 -20.18
C GLN A 348 7.57 -13.06 -20.53
N PHE A 349 6.32 -13.18 -20.99
CA PHE A 349 5.46 -12.06 -21.36
C PHE A 349 5.25 -11.08 -20.21
N ILE A 350 5.10 -11.59 -18.99
CA ILE A 350 4.96 -10.78 -17.77
C ILE A 350 6.28 -10.05 -17.46
N ASN A 351 7.41 -10.75 -17.54
CA ASN A 351 8.72 -10.21 -17.17
C ASN A 351 9.29 -9.19 -18.18
N GLU A 352 8.84 -9.21 -19.43
CA GLU A 352 9.19 -8.21 -20.44
C GLU A 352 8.51 -6.84 -20.22
N ARG A 353 7.61 -6.75 -19.23
CA ARG A 353 6.82 -5.56 -18.94
C ARG A 353 7.13 -5.01 -17.55
N GLU A 354 6.63 -3.80 -17.29
CA GLU A 354 6.72 -3.19 -15.97
C GLU A 354 6.02 -4.04 -14.91
N LYS A 355 6.63 -4.10 -13.73
CA LYS A 355 6.13 -4.91 -12.61
C LYS A 355 4.76 -4.41 -12.15
N PRO A 356 3.72 -5.27 -12.18
CA PRO A 356 2.36 -4.87 -11.87
C PRO A 356 2.10 -4.80 -10.36
N LEU A 357 1.03 -4.11 -9.97
CA LEU A 357 0.59 -4.06 -8.56
C LEU A 357 0.07 -5.44 -8.10
N ALA A 358 -0.67 -6.14 -8.95
CA ALA A 358 -1.14 -7.50 -8.68
C ALA A 358 -0.82 -8.45 -9.83
N LEU A 359 -0.64 -9.73 -9.51
CA LEU A 359 -0.54 -10.84 -10.45
C LEU A 359 -1.54 -11.92 -10.05
N TYR A 360 -2.29 -12.43 -11.02
CA TYR A 360 -3.27 -13.49 -10.82
C TYR A 360 -2.88 -14.76 -11.57
N VAL A 361 -3.01 -15.92 -10.90
CA VAL A 361 -2.75 -17.23 -11.50
C VAL A 361 -3.85 -18.20 -11.13
N PHE A 362 -4.53 -18.78 -12.12
CA PHE A 362 -5.57 -19.79 -11.95
C PHE A 362 -5.03 -21.14 -12.41
N SER A 363 -4.80 -22.06 -11.48
CA SER A 363 -4.32 -23.42 -11.74
C SER A 363 -4.60 -24.33 -10.54
N PRO A 364 -4.94 -25.61 -10.76
CA PRO A 364 -4.94 -26.61 -9.69
C PRO A 364 -3.52 -27.12 -9.36
N ASP A 365 -2.52 -26.88 -10.20
CA ASP A 365 -1.14 -27.34 -9.99
C ASP A 365 -0.34 -26.38 -9.12
N ASN A 366 -0.08 -26.80 -7.87
CA ASN A 366 0.74 -26.07 -6.93
C ASN A 366 2.19 -25.88 -7.40
N LYS A 367 2.72 -26.76 -8.26
CA LYS A 367 4.08 -26.58 -8.82
C LYS A 367 4.09 -25.40 -9.79
N LEU A 368 3.10 -25.32 -10.69
CA LEU A 368 2.92 -24.19 -11.59
C LEU A 368 2.79 -22.88 -10.81
N ILE A 369 1.92 -22.83 -9.80
CA ILE A 369 1.74 -21.63 -8.95
C ILE A 369 3.08 -21.20 -8.32
N ARG A 370 3.83 -22.14 -7.74
CA ARG A 370 5.14 -21.87 -7.13
C ARG A 370 6.16 -21.36 -8.13
N ARG A 371 6.14 -21.86 -9.37
CA ARG A 371 7.00 -21.36 -10.45
C ARG A 371 6.67 -19.91 -10.80
N VAL A 372 5.39 -19.59 -11.00
CA VAL A 372 4.96 -18.20 -11.27
C VAL A 372 5.39 -17.27 -10.12
N ILE A 373 5.22 -17.69 -8.86
CA ILE A 373 5.70 -16.93 -7.69
C ILE A 373 7.22 -16.71 -7.74
N ALA A 374 7.99 -17.74 -8.07
CA ALA A 374 9.46 -17.69 -8.02
C ALA A 374 10.09 -16.95 -9.21
N GLU A 375 9.42 -16.95 -10.36
CA GLU A 375 9.97 -16.49 -11.64
C GLU A 375 9.40 -15.13 -12.09
N THR A 376 8.49 -14.51 -11.33
CA THR A 376 7.92 -13.18 -11.62
C THR A 376 8.05 -12.22 -10.44
N SER A 377 7.74 -10.93 -10.65
CA SER A 377 7.77 -9.89 -9.60
C SER A 377 6.56 -8.96 -9.73
N SER A 378 5.77 -8.87 -8.67
CA SER A 378 4.59 -8.00 -8.54
C SER A 378 4.46 -7.48 -7.10
N GLY A 379 3.58 -6.50 -6.86
CA GLY A 379 3.27 -6.03 -5.51
C GLY A 379 2.63 -7.15 -4.66
N ALA A 380 1.62 -7.80 -5.22
CA ALA A 380 0.99 -8.98 -4.65
C ALA A 380 0.75 -10.06 -5.73
N LEU A 381 0.59 -11.30 -5.28
CA LEU A 381 0.18 -12.43 -6.12
C LEU A 381 -0.99 -13.15 -5.45
N VAL A 382 -2.05 -13.41 -6.22
CA VAL A 382 -3.19 -14.21 -5.75
C VAL A 382 -3.38 -15.40 -6.68
N ALA A 383 -3.41 -16.58 -6.07
CA ALA A 383 -3.70 -17.81 -6.78
C ALA A 383 -5.20 -18.13 -6.66
N ASN A 384 -5.81 -18.47 -7.79
CA ASN A 384 -7.19 -18.91 -7.93
C ASN A 384 -8.27 -17.91 -7.51
N ASP A 385 -7.95 -16.63 -7.31
CA ASP A 385 -8.93 -15.57 -7.06
C ASP A 385 -8.37 -14.20 -7.47
N CYS A 386 -9.22 -13.18 -7.48
CA CYS A 386 -8.85 -11.80 -7.81
C CYS A 386 -9.20 -10.85 -6.65
N LEU A 387 -8.45 -9.76 -6.47
CA LEU A 387 -8.72 -8.65 -5.52
C LEU A 387 -8.66 -8.99 -4.02
N VAL A 388 -9.06 -10.20 -3.60
CA VAL A 388 -9.32 -10.56 -2.20
C VAL A 388 -8.12 -10.44 -1.26
N HIS A 389 -6.89 -10.44 -1.75
CA HIS A 389 -5.70 -10.18 -0.91
C HIS A 389 -5.76 -8.81 -0.22
N PHE A 390 -6.44 -7.84 -0.84
CA PHE A 390 -6.65 -6.50 -0.28
C PHE A 390 -7.43 -6.52 1.04
N THR A 391 -8.30 -7.51 1.26
CA THR A 391 -9.14 -7.59 2.47
C THR A 391 -8.43 -8.24 3.65
N VAL A 392 -7.24 -8.80 3.44
CA VAL A 392 -6.49 -9.51 4.47
C VAL A 392 -5.55 -8.54 5.19
N SER A 393 -5.97 -8.03 6.35
CA SER A 393 -5.23 -7.06 7.17
C SER A 393 -3.78 -7.47 7.54
N ALA A 394 -3.47 -8.77 7.53
CA ALA A 394 -2.13 -9.27 7.82
C ALA A 394 -1.17 -9.16 6.64
N LEU A 395 -1.67 -9.01 5.41
CA LEU A 395 -0.86 -8.86 4.22
C LEU A 395 -0.49 -7.38 4.02
N PRO A 396 0.78 -7.06 3.75
CA PRO A 396 1.13 -5.72 3.31
C PRO A 396 0.53 -5.48 1.92
N PHE A 397 -0.06 -4.31 1.73
CA PHE A 397 -0.49 -3.85 0.41
C PHE A 397 0.47 -2.77 -0.07
N GLY A 398 1.02 -2.94 -1.27
CA GLY A 398 1.99 -2.03 -1.87
C GLY A 398 2.53 -2.54 -3.20
N GLY A 399 3.04 -1.63 -4.01
CA GLY A 399 3.66 -1.93 -5.31
C GLY A 399 5.16 -2.22 -5.26
N VAL A 400 5.73 -2.52 -6.43
CA VAL A 400 7.17 -2.69 -6.63
C VAL A 400 7.59 -2.14 -7.99
N GLY A 401 8.66 -1.36 -8.05
CA GLY A 401 9.09 -0.75 -9.31
C GLY A 401 8.09 0.31 -9.77
N ASN A 402 7.63 0.24 -11.03
CA ASN A 402 6.72 1.25 -11.57
C ASN A 402 5.28 1.19 -11.00
N SER A 403 4.91 0.08 -10.34
CA SER A 403 3.65 -0.03 -9.58
C SER A 403 3.72 0.56 -8.18
N GLY A 404 4.89 0.98 -7.69
CA GLY A 404 4.98 1.68 -6.42
C GLY A 404 6.20 1.37 -5.56
N MET A 405 6.22 2.02 -4.40
CA MET A 405 7.18 1.76 -3.32
C MET A 405 6.55 2.07 -1.96
N GLY A 406 7.02 1.37 -0.93
CA GLY A 406 6.38 1.38 0.39
C GLY A 406 5.24 0.38 0.47
N ARG A 407 4.63 0.26 1.64
CA ARG A 407 3.52 -0.66 1.90
C ARG A 407 2.68 -0.17 3.06
N TYR A 408 1.41 -0.51 3.08
CA TYR A 408 0.50 -0.21 4.18
C TYR A 408 -0.47 -1.36 4.43
N HIS A 409 -1.60 -1.05 5.09
CA HIS A 409 -2.53 -1.91 5.81
C HIS A 409 -2.10 -2.26 7.23
N SER A 410 -2.99 -1.96 8.18
CA SER A 410 -2.88 -2.34 9.59
C SER A 410 -1.49 -2.09 10.17
N GLN A 411 -0.80 -3.12 10.66
CA GLN A 411 0.54 -2.99 11.27
C GLN A 411 1.57 -2.45 10.27
N HIS A 412 1.50 -2.85 9.00
CA HIS A 412 2.45 -2.38 7.98
C HIS A 412 2.26 -0.89 7.72
N GLY A 413 1.03 -0.39 7.73
CA GLY A 413 0.73 1.03 7.64
C GLY A 413 1.24 1.81 8.86
N PHE A 414 1.04 1.27 10.06
CA PHE A 414 1.58 1.86 11.29
C PHE A 414 3.11 1.91 11.26
N ASP A 415 3.79 0.82 10.88
CA ASP A 415 5.25 0.75 10.78
C ASP A 415 5.78 1.71 9.71
N GLN A 416 5.11 1.80 8.55
CA GLN A 416 5.48 2.68 7.45
C GLN A 416 5.36 4.16 7.79
N LEU A 417 4.40 4.51 8.65
CA LEU A 417 4.15 5.87 9.14
C LEU A 417 4.79 6.13 10.52
N SER A 418 5.70 5.27 10.97
CA SER A 418 6.46 5.41 12.22
C SER A 418 7.96 5.35 11.96
N HIS A 419 8.75 5.96 12.84
CA HIS A 419 10.19 5.77 12.88
C HIS A 419 10.58 4.71 13.91
N LEU A 420 11.09 3.57 13.42
CA LEU A 420 11.63 2.49 14.24
C LEU A 420 13.01 2.86 14.79
N ARG A 421 13.04 3.48 15.97
CA ARG A 421 14.29 3.97 16.58
C ARG A 421 15.01 2.85 17.34
N ALA A 422 16.22 2.53 16.89
CA ALA A 422 17.10 1.60 17.59
C ALA A 422 17.70 2.25 18.85
N CYS A 423 17.46 1.65 20.02
CA CYS A 423 18.00 2.11 21.30
C CYS A 423 18.84 1.02 21.97
N LEU A 424 20.11 1.33 22.25
CA LEU A 424 21.02 0.48 23.03
C LEU A 424 21.42 1.20 24.32
N ILE A 425 20.88 0.75 25.45
CA ILE A 425 21.21 1.31 26.76
C ILE A 425 22.25 0.42 27.43
N LYS A 426 23.49 0.92 27.52
CA LYS A 426 24.59 0.23 28.22
C LYS A 426 24.66 0.72 29.67
N LYS A 427 24.90 -0.21 30.58
CA LYS A 427 25.34 0.12 31.94
C LYS A 427 26.80 0.62 31.88
N LEU A 428 27.18 1.48 32.82
CA LEU A 428 28.56 1.98 32.99
C LEU A 428 29.45 0.96 33.72
N ASN A 429 29.33 -0.33 33.40
CA ASN A 429 30.13 -1.40 33.98
C ASN A 429 30.83 -2.21 32.86
N LEU A 430 31.71 -3.13 33.26
CA LEU A 430 32.51 -3.95 32.34
C LEU A 430 33.40 -3.11 31.40
N GLU A 431 33.92 -1.98 31.90
CA GLU A 431 34.77 -1.09 31.12
C GLU A 431 36.09 -1.74 30.71
N ASP A 432 36.63 -2.65 31.53
CA ASP A 432 37.82 -3.43 31.20
C ASP A 432 37.61 -4.31 29.96
N ALA A 433 36.40 -4.82 29.74
CA ALA A 433 36.08 -5.58 28.52
C ALA A 433 36.14 -4.69 27.26
N ASN A 434 35.89 -3.38 27.41
CA ASN A 434 36.03 -2.41 26.33
C ASN A 434 37.51 -2.07 26.03
N ALA A 435 38.48 -2.47 26.86
CA ALA A 435 39.91 -2.25 26.58
C ALA A 435 40.37 -2.84 25.23
N MET A 436 39.66 -3.88 24.75
CA MET A 436 39.93 -4.48 23.43
C MET A 436 39.64 -3.52 22.26
N ARG A 437 38.63 -2.64 22.39
CA ARG A 437 38.30 -1.64 21.36
C ARG A 437 39.10 -0.34 21.49
N TYR A 438 39.70 -0.07 22.66
CA TYR A 438 40.43 1.17 22.89
C TYR A 438 41.86 1.13 22.31
N PRO A 439 42.40 2.28 21.85
CA PRO A 439 43.81 2.43 21.51
C PRO A 439 44.75 2.17 22.71
N PRO A 440 46.03 1.81 22.47
CA PRO A 440 46.64 1.53 21.17
C PRO A 440 46.16 0.19 20.60
N HIS A 441 45.99 0.14 19.27
CA HIS A 441 45.64 -1.09 18.56
C HIS A 441 46.91 -1.91 18.31
N THR A 442 47.00 -3.07 18.96
CA THR A 442 48.14 -3.97 18.84
C THR A 442 47.77 -5.19 18.00
N ALA A 443 48.77 -5.86 17.40
CA ALA A 443 48.57 -7.12 16.69
C ALA A 443 47.85 -8.18 17.54
N LYS A 444 48.09 -8.18 18.86
CA LYS A 444 47.39 -9.04 19.83
C LYS A 444 45.90 -8.71 19.92
N LYS A 445 45.53 -7.43 20.08
CA LYS A 445 44.11 -7.00 20.08
C LYS A 445 43.41 -7.34 18.76
N LEU A 446 44.09 -7.12 17.63
CA LEU A 446 43.56 -7.47 16.31
C LEU A 446 43.38 -8.99 16.14
N GLY A 447 44.32 -9.81 16.66
CA GLY A 447 44.21 -11.26 16.67
C GLY A 447 42.99 -11.75 17.46
N TRP A 448 42.77 -11.19 18.64
CA TRP A 448 41.55 -11.45 19.44
C TRP A 448 40.28 -10.99 18.74
N ALA A 449 40.27 -9.79 18.17
CA ALA A 449 39.13 -9.27 17.43
C ALA A 449 38.78 -10.17 16.23
N ARG A 450 39.78 -10.59 15.43
CA ARG A 450 39.59 -11.56 14.33
C ARG A 450 39.05 -12.89 14.85
N PHE A 451 39.59 -13.40 15.96
CA PHE A 451 39.09 -14.63 16.55
C PHE A 451 37.62 -14.52 16.95
N PHE A 452 37.23 -13.47 17.67
CA PHE A 452 35.86 -13.32 18.18
C PHE A 452 34.84 -12.85 17.13
N LEU A 453 35.24 -12.00 16.18
CA LEU A 453 34.35 -11.48 15.14
C LEU A 453 34.22 -12.43 13.95
N LEU A 454 35.28 -13.17 13.58
CA LEU A 454 35.30 -13.98 12.36
C LEU A 454 35.13 -15.49 12.62
N LYS A 455 35.53 -16.03 13.77
CA LYS A 455 35.15 -17.41 14.10
C LYS A 455 33.73 -17.43 14.65
N GLN A 456 32.80 -17.87 13.82
CA GLN A 456 31.53 -18.40 14.30
C GLN A 456 31.84 -19.64 15.16
N VAL A 457 31.91 -19.45 16.48
CA VAL A 457 32.03 -20.57 17.41
C VAL A 457 30.74 -21.38 17.29
N ASN A 458 30.80 -22.54 16.65
CA ASN A 458 29.66 -23.44 16.55
C ASN A 458 29.35 -23.99 17.95
N LEU A 459 28.46 -23.30 18.68
CA LEU A 459 28.06 -23.65 20.05
C LEU A 459 27.55 -25.10 20.16
N ARG A 460 26.97 -25.67 19.10
CA ARG A 460 26.57 -27.08 19.07
C ARG A 460 27.79 -28.01 19.12
N ARG A 461 28.84 -27.69 18.38
CA ARG A 461 30.11 -28.45 18.40
C ARG A 461 30.81 -28.32 19.75
N LEU A 462 30.82 -27.13 20.34
CA LEU A 462 31.42 -26.89 21.65
C LEU A 462 30.68 -27.64 22.77
N ARG A 463 29.33 -27.64 22.77
CA ARG A 463 28.53 -28.45 23.69
C ARG A 463 28.79 -29.95 23.55
N ARG A 464 28.91 -30.48 22.33
CA ARG A 464 29.25 -31.90 22.10
C ARG A 464 30.63 -32.25 22.66
N MET A 465 31.62 -31.38 22.45
CA MET A 465 32.98 -31.59 22.98
C MET A 465 33.01 -31.54 24.52
N ALA A 466 32.26 -30.63 25.14
CA ALA A 466 32.16 -30.56 26.59
C ALA A 466 31.49 -31.81 27.19
N LEU A 467 30.41 -32.31 26.56
CA LEU A 467 29.75 -33.56 26.94
C LEU A 467 30.70 -34.76 26.81
N LEU A 468 31.44 -34.85 25.70
CA LEU A 468 32.44 -35.91 25.48
C LEU A 468 33.55 -35.87 26.53
N ALA A 469 34.03 -34.68 26.91
CA ALA A 469 35.03 -34.53 27.96
C ALA A 469 34.50 -34.97 29.33
N LEU A 470 33.25 -34.64 29.65
CA LEU A 470 32.56 -35.08 30.88
C LEU A 470 32.38 -36.60 30.91
N PHE A 471 31.96 -37.22 29.79
CA PHE A 471 31.88 -38.68 29.68
C PHE A 471 33.24 -39.35 29.80
N SER A 472 34.29 -38.76 29.21
CA SER A 472 35.65 -39.29 29.29
C SER A 472 36.20 -39.22 30.73
N ALA A 473 35.96 -38.11 31.44
CA ALA A 473 36.33 -37.96 32.84
C ALA A 473 35.56 -38.94 33.74
N MET A 474 34.27 -39.16 33.47
CA MET A 474 33.45 -40.11 34.22
C MET A 474 33.87 -41.56 33.95
N ALA A 475 34.20 -41.92 32.71
CA ALA A 475 34.75 -43.23 32.36
C ALA A 475 36.11 -43.47 33.03
N ALA A 476 37.01 -42.49 33.01
CA ALA A 476 38.30 -42.57 33.71
C ALA A 476 38.12 -42.77 35.22
N PHE A 477 37.17 -42.06 35.85
CA PHE A 477 36.84 -42.22 37.27
C PHE A 477 36.29 -43.62 37.58
N ILE A 478 35.42 -44.17 36.73
CA ILE A 478 34.87 -45.53 36.90
C ILE A 478 35.99 -46.58 36.76
N VAL A 479 36.84 -46.47 35.73
CA VAL A 479 37.98 -47.38 35.52
C VAL A 479 38.94 -47.33 36.71
N GLN A 480 39.23 -46.14 37.23
CA GLN A 480 40.09 -45.96 38.40
C GLN A 480 39.48 -46.53 39.69
N ARG A 481 38.15 -46.65 39.77
CA ARG A 481 37.43 -47.23 40.90
C ARG A 481 37.31 -48.76 40.82
N PHE A 482 37.33 -49.34 39.62
CA PHE A 482 37.30 -50.79 39.40
C PHE A 482 38.69 -51.45 39.37
N LEU A 483 39.75 -50.68 39.14
CA LEU A 483 41.15 -51.14 39.21
C LEU A 483 41.79 -50.98 40.61
N ARG A 484 40.98 -50.76 41.65
CA ARG A 484 41.40 -50.70 43.06
C ARG A 484 40.93 -51.90 43.84
#